data_AF-A0A5N6BE08-F1
#
_entry.id   AF-A0A5N6BE08-F1
#
_cell.length_a   1.000
_cell.length_b   1.000
_cell.length_c   1.000
_cell.angle_alpha   90.00
_cell.angle_beta   90.00
_cell.angle_gamma   90.00
#
_symmetry.space_group_name_H-M   'P 1'
#
loop_
_entity.id
_entity.type
_entity.pdbx_description
1 polymer ?
#
loop_
_entity_poly.entity_id
_entity_poly.type
_entity_poly.pdbx_seq_one_letter_code
_entity_poly.pdbx_strand_id
1 'polypeptide(L)'
;MMQAVAQVGQWLGLGGSIVANLFNPRLIVIGGYFASLAEWLLPHAQDQLQRLVVAAPAAQCRFVASTLGFGAASRGAASMVVNRIIDELRTIMDSLPRPTAY
;
A
#
# COMPACT_ATOMS: atom_id res chain seq x y z
N MET A 1 -11.78 10.88 -23.36
CA MET A 1 -11.28 10.93 -21.96
C MET A 1 -11.51 9.62 -21.21
N MET A 2 -12.74 9.09 -21.13
CA MET A 2 -13.03 7.81 -20.43
C MET A 2 -12.21 6.61 -20.94
N GLN A 3 -11.97 6.50 -22.24
CA GLN A 3 -11.13 5.42 -22.80
C GLN A 3 -9.67 5.49 -22.34
N ALA A 4 -9.10 6.69 -22.22
CA ALA A 4 -7.73 6.86 -21.74
C ALA A 4 -7.62 6.45 -20.26
N VAL A 5 -8.58 6.84 -19.43
CA VAL A 5 -8.62 6.42 -18.01
C VAL A 5 -8.77 4.90 -17.89
N ALA A 6 -9.64 4.30 -18.70
CA ALA A 6 -9.79 2.85 -18.74
C ALA A 6 -8.48 2.13 -19.13
N GLN A 7 -7.77 2.65 -20.13
CA GLN A 7 -6.48 2.09 -20.57
C GLN A 7 -5.42 2.20 -19.46
N VAL A 8 -5.32 3.35 -18.78
CA VAL A 8 -4.40 3.49 -17.63
C VAL A 8 -4.80 2.51 -16.51
N GLY A 9 -6.10 2.34 -16.27
CA GLY A 9 -6.60 1.36 -15.28
C GLY A 9 -6.19 -0.05 -15.65
N GLN A 10 -6.29 -0.42 -16.93
CA GLN A 10 -5.87 -1.74 -17.40
C GLN A 10 -4.37 -1.99 -17.17
N TRP A 11 -3.52 -1.02 -17.52
CA TRP A 11 -2.08 -1.11 -17.26
C TRP A 11 -1.75 -1.19 -15.77
N LEU A 12 -2.48 -0.44 -14.93
CA LEU A 12 -2.34 -0.52 -13.48
C LEU A 12 -2.71 -1.93 -12.97
N GLY A 13 -3.79 -2.52 -13.48
CA GLY A 13 -4.19 -3.88 -13.14
C GLY A 13 -3.18 -4.94 -13.55
N LEU A 14 -2.57 -4.79 -14.73
CA LEU A 14 -1.49 -5.66 -15.20
C LEU A 14 -0.23 -5.54 -14.32
N GLY A 15 0.19 -4.32 -13.95
CA GLY A 15 1.29 -4.13 -13.00
C GLY A 15 0.96 -4.72 -11.62
N GLY A 16 -0.27 -4.51 -11.16
CA GLY A 16 -0.76 -5.08 -9.92
C GLY A 16 -0.78 -6.61 -9.91
N SER A 17 -1.08 -7.27 -11.04
CA SER A 17 -1.10 -8.74 -11.09
C SER A 17 0.29 -9.33 -10.95
N ILE A 18 1.32 -8.66 -11.47
CA ILE A 18 2.72 -9.05 -11.25
C ILE A 18 3.04 -9.00 -9.76
N VAL A 19 2.73 -7.88 -9.09
CA VAL A 19 2.93 -7.74 -7.63
C VAL A 19 2.13 -8.78 -6.86
N ALA A 20 0.87 -8.99 -7.24
CA ALA A 20 -0.02 -9.92 -6.56
C ALA A 20 0.44 -11.37 -6.67
N ASN A 21 0.89 -11.79 -7.87
CA ASN A 21 1.40 -13.13 -8.10
C ASN A 21 2.74 -13.38 -7.37
N LEU A 22 3.57 -12.34 -7.17
CA LEU A 22 4.85 -12.47 -6.47
C LEU A 22 4.71 -12.47 -4.94
N PHE A 23 3.89 -11.58 -4.39
CA PHE A 23 3.86 -11.29 -2.96
C PHE A 23 2.57 -11.71 -2.25
N ASN A 24 1.53 -12.08 -2.99
CA ASN A 24 0.20 -12.39 -2.48
C ASN A 24 -0.33 -11.38 -1.42
N PRO A 25 -0.29 -10.06 -1.69
CA PRO A 25 -0.74 -9.06 -0.74
C PRO A 25 -2.27 -9.00 -0.71
N ARG A 26 -2.82 -8.65 0.46
CA ARG A 26 -4.27 -8.42 0.61
C ARG A 26 -4.72 -7.11 -0.07
N LEU A 27 -3.85 -6.11 -0.13
CA LEU A 27 -4.17 -4.76 -0.59
C LEU A 27 -2.99 -4.15 -1.35
N ILE A 28 -3.29 -3.45 -2.44
CA ILE A 28 -2.37 -2.55 -3.13
C ILE A 28 -2.93 -1.13 -2.98
N VAL A 29 -2.21 -0.28 -2.26
CA VAL A 29 -2.60 1.11 -2.00
C VAL A 29 -2.02 2.01 -3.08
N ILE A 30 -2.88 2.79 -3.72
CA ILE A 30 -2.53 3.68 -4.84
C ILE A 30 -2.50 5.11 -4.35
N GLY A 31 -1.37 5.79 -4.54
CA GLY A 31 -1.14 7.17 -4.11
C GLY A 31 -1.06 8.18 -5.25
N GLY A 32 -0.83 9.45 -4.89
CA GLY A 32 -0.64 10.54 -5.84
C GLY A 32 -1.85 10.78 -6.74
N TYR A 33 -1.58 11.14 -8.00
CA TYR A 33 -2.63 11.48 -8.97
C TYR A 33 -3.58 10.31 -9.27
N PHE A 34 -3.11 9.07 -9.18
CA PHE A 34 -3.97 7.91 -9.36
C PHE A 34 -5.05 7.80 -8.28
N ALA A 35 -4.74 8.19 -7.04
CA ALA A 35 -5.73 8.22 -5.95
C ALA A 35 -6.84 9.25 -6.24
N SER A 36 -6.51 10.37 -6.91
CA SER A 36 -7.47 11.40 -7.29
C SER A 36 -8.42 10.96 -8.40
N LEU A 37 -8.03 9.96 -9.20
CA LEU A 37 -8.82 9.40 -10.29
C LEU A 37 -9.41 8.02 -9.95
N ALA A 38 -9.35 7.62 -8.68
CA ALA A 38 -9.58 6.25 -8.27
C ALA A 38 -10.98 5.72 -8.62
N GLU A 39 -12.01 6.56 -8.55
CA GLU A 39 -13.38 6.17 -8.87
C GLU A 39 -13.55 5.67 -10.31
N TRP A 40 -12.77 6.22 -11.24
CA TRP A 40 -12.78 5.81 -12.65
C TRP A 40 -11.70 4.77 -12.96
N LEU A 41 -10.56 4.83 -12.28
CA LEU A 41 -9.38 4.01 -12.58
C LEU A 41 -9.46 2.61 -11.96
N LEU A 42 -9.81 2.54 -10.67
CA LEU A 42 -9.71 1.30 -9.89
C LEU A 42 -10.68 0.20 -10.34
N PRO A 43 -11.90 0.47 -10.84
CA PRO A 43 -12.75 -0.58 -11.39
C PRO A 43 -12.07 -1.33 -12.55
N HIS A 44 -11.44 -0.60 -13.48
CA HIS A 44 -10.72 -1.19 -14.60
C HIS A 44 -9.45 -1.91 -14.18
N ALA A 45 -8.72 -1.36 -13.21
CA ALA A 45 -7.54 -2.00 -12.64
C ALA A 45 -7.88 -3.31 -11.90
N GLN A 46 -8.96 -3.31 -11.13
CA GLN A 46 -9.41 -4.47 -10.37
C GLN A 46 -9.87 -5.61 -11.30
N ASP A 47 -10.61 -5.30 -12.37
CA ASP A 47 -11.01 -6.30 -13.38
C ASP A 47 -9.77 -6.93 -14.06
N GLN A 48 -8.80 -6.12 -14.48
CA GLN A 48 -7.58 -6.66 -15.09
C GLN A 48 -6.72 -7.46 -14.11
N LEU A 49 -6.61 -7.01 -12.86
CA LEU A 49 -5.93 -7.75 -11.80
C LEU A 49 -6.55 -9.14 -11.63
N GLN A 50 -7.87 -9.23 -11.51
CA GLN A 50 -8.58 -10.48 -11.32
C GLN A 50 -8.42 -11.47 -12.48
N ARG A 51 -8.30 -10.97 -13.71
CA ARG A 51 -8.06 -11.82 -14.89
C ARG A 51 -6.66 -12.42 -14.95
N LEU A 52 -5.67 -11.75 -14.35
CA LEU A 52 -4.25 -12.08 -14.51
C LEU A 52 -3.63 -12.73 -13.27
N VAL A 53 -4.31 -12.69 -12.12
CA VAL A 53 -3.83 -13.33 -10.89
C VAL A 53 -4.07 -14.85 -10.97
N VAL A 54 -3.05 -15.62 -10.61
CA VAL A 54 -3.06 -17.09 -10.62
C VAL A 54 -3.58 -17.66 -9.29
N ALA A 55 -3.53 -16.87 -8.22
CA ALA A 55 -3.92 -17.27 -6.88
C ALA A 55 -5.41 -17.61 -6.74
N ALA A 56 -5.73 -18.55 -5.83
CA ALA A 56 -7.09 -19.02 -5.60
C ALA A 56 -8.05 -17.91 -5.11
N PRO A 57 -9.38 -18.03 -5.34
CA PRO A 57 -10.37 -16.98 -5.07
C PRO A 57 -10.44 -16.45 -3.62
N ALA A 58 -9.87 -17.15 -2.64
CA ALA A 58 -9.78 -16.69 -1.25
C ALA A 58 -8.68 -15.64 -1.02
N ALA A 59 -7.73 -15.49 -1.96
CA ALA A 59 -6.59 -14.56 -1.90
C ALA A 59 -6.85 -13.30 -2.74
N GLN A 60 -8.00 -12.65 -2.55
CA GLN A 60 -8.37 -11.48 -3.34
C GLN A 60 -7.57 -10.24 -2.94
N CYS A 61 -6.53 -9.97 -3.72
CA CYS A 61 -5.84 -8.70 -3.71
C CYS A 61 -6.78 -7.59 -4.22
N ARG A 62 -6.84 -6.47 -3.49
CA ARG A 62 -7.68 -5.32 -3.82
C ARG A 62 -6.87 -4.05 -4.00
N PHE A 63 -7.24 -3.24 -4.99
CA PHE A 63 -6.77 -1.87 -5.04
C PHE A 63 -7.58 -0.95 -4.12
N VAL A 64 -6.90 -0.01 -3.47
CA VAL A 64 -7.54 1.08 -2.70
C VAL A 64 -6.81 2.39 -2.93
N ALA A 65 -7.54 3.50 -2.90
CA ALA A 65 -6.96 4.84 -2.97
C ALA A 65 -6.41 5.28 -1.61
N SER A 66 -5.22 5.87 -1.59
CA SER A 66 -4.66 6.47 -0.40
C SER A 66 -5.43 7.74 -0.01
N THR A 67 -5.81 7.85 1.26
CA THR A 67 -6.45 9.05 1.83
C THR A 67 -5.44 10.08 2.34
N LEU A 68 -4.14 9.83 2.17
CA LEU A 68 -3.07 10.67 2.71
C LEU A 68 -2.74 11.88 1.79
N GLY A 69 -3.22 11.89 0.55
CA GLY A 69 -2.97 12.99 -0.38
C GLY A 69 -1.48 13.20 -0.71
N PHE A 70 -1.14 14.35 -1.31
CA PHE A 70 0.21 14.61 -1.83
C PHE A 70 1.30 14.73 -0.75
N GLY A 71 0.92 15.05 0.50
CA GLY A 71 1.84 15.06 1.63
C GLY A 71 2.21 13.67 2.16
N ALA A 72 1.68 12.58 1.59
CA ALA A 72 1.91 11.21 2.08
C ALA A 72 3.40 10.86 2.17
N ALA A 73 4.19 11.22 1.15
CA ALA A 73 5.62 10.92 1.12
C ALA A 73 6.39 11.68 2.20
N SER A 74 6.15 12.98 2.35
CA SER A 74 6.79 13.81 3.38
C SER A 74 6.42 13.35 4.79
N ARG A 75 5.16 12.97 5.02
CA ARG A 75 4.73 12.41 6.30
C ARG A 75 5.37 11.04 6.56
N GLY A 76 5.48 10.19 5.55
CA GLY A 76 6.22 8.93 5.64
C GLY A 76 7.67 9.15 6.06
N ALA A 77 8.36 10.11 5.42
CA ALA A 77 9.73 10.47 5.77
C ALA A 77 9.85 10.98 7.22
N ALA A 78 8.95 11.85 7.66
CA ALA A 78 8.91 12.31 9.05
C ALA A 78 8.66 11.14 10.03
N SER A 79 7.70 10.26 9.72
CA SER A 79 7.41 9.05 10.50
C SER A 79 8.62 8.12 10.60
N MET A 80 9.46 8.01 9.58
CA MET A 80 10.68 7.19 9.65
C MET A 80 11.66 7.71 10.72
N VAL A 81 11.86 9.03 10.79
CA VAL A 81 12.73 9.63 11.82
C VAL A 81 12.13 9.44 13.21
N VAL A 82 10.82 9.68 13.36
CA VAL A 82 10.11 9.49 14.64
C VAL A 82 10.19 8.04 15.10
N ASN A 83 9.92 7.08 14.22
CA ASN A 83 9.99 5.65 14.55
C ASN A 83 11.40 5.24 14.94
N ARG A 84 12.43 5.73 14.26
CA ARG A 84 13.82 5.45 14.62
C ARG A 84 14.14 5.91 16.05
N ILE A 85 13.73 7.12 16.43
CA ILE A 85 13.96 7.64 17.78
C ILE A 85 13.21 6.77 18.82
N ILE A 86 11.97 6.37 18.51
CA ILE A 86 11.17 5.51 19.39
C ILE A 86 11.84 4.13 19.55
N ASP A 87 12.36 3.53 18.47
CA ASP A 87 13.02 2.23 18.49
C ASP A 87 14.36 2.28 19.26
N GLU A 88 15.13 3.35 19.10
CA GLU A 88 16.34 3.61 19.89
C GLU A 88 16.01 3.75 21.38
N LEU A 89 14.97 4.52 21.73
CA LEU A 89 14.52 4.66 23.12
C LEU A 89 14.07 3.32 23.71
N ARG A 90 13.33 2.51 22.94
CA ARG A 90 12.90 1.17 23.38
C ARG A 90 14.10 0.30 23.71
N THR A 91 15.13 0.33 22.85
CA THR A 91 16.37 -0.44 23.06
C THR A 91 17.08 -0.02 24.36
N ILE A 92 17.15 1.29 24.63
CA ILE A 92 17.73 1.80 25.89
C ILE A 92 16.91 1.33 27.09
N MET A 93 15.58 1.45 27.04
CA MET A 93 14.70 1.04 28.13
C MET A 93 14.79 -0.46 28.42
N ASP A 94 14.87 -1.29 27.38
CA ASP A 94 14.99 -2.75 27.52
C ASP A 94 16.35 -3.17 28.10
N SER A 95 17.39 -2.34 27.94
CA SER A 95 18.72 -2.58 28.52
C SER A 95 18.84 -2.19 30.00
N LEU A 96 17.87 -1.43 30.55
CA LEU A 96 17.89 -1.06 31.95
C LEU A 96 17.48 -2.25 32.83
N PRO A 97 18.15 -2.45 33.99
CA PRO A 97 17.75 -3.51 34.91
C PRO A 97 16.31 -3.28 35.37
N ARG A 98 15.48 -4.32 35.28
CA ARG A 98 14.10 -4.23 35.77
C ARG A 98 14.15 -3.90 37.27
N PRO A 99 13.34 -2.94 37.74
CA PRO A 99 13.30 -2.62 39.16
C PRO A 99 12.95 -3.90 39.92
N THR A 100 13.85 -4.30 40.81
CA THR A 100 13.61 -5.41 41.74
C THR A 100 12.37 -5.05 42.56
N ALA A 101 11.30 -5.85 42.41
CA ALA A 101 10.13 -5.73 43.26
C ALA A 101 10.60 -5.93 44.71
N TYR A 102 10.34 -4.92 45.55
CA TYR A 102 10.48 -5.01 47.00
C TYR A 102 9.27 -5.77 47.57
#